data_AF-A0A1N6M1C1-F1
#
_entry.id   AF-A0A1N6M1C1-F1
#
_cell.length_a   1.000
_cell.length_b   1.000
_cell.length_c   1.000
_cell.angle_alpha   90.00
_cell.angle_beta   90.00
_cell.angle_gamma   90.00
#
_symmetry.space_group_name_H-M   'P 1'
#
loop_
_entity.id
_entity.type
_entity.pdbx_description
1 polymer ?
#
loop_
_entity_poly.entity_id
_entity_poly.type
_entity_poly.pdbx_seq_one_letter_code
_entity_poly.pdbx_strand_id
1 'polypeptide(L)'
;MLEEQVAKVLMEARRKCIAIPLIDALSKQDIAFGYQVQKAFIRLNQQAGNELTGWKVALSSQPALDRFSLQEPIYAPLFAANRLCGELMQAQVIAPKIESEMVFVLGNDLAGNHVSDDEILAAIAWMAPAIEVADCRLQGWKFDISHFVSDNAAAGFYQVGNMVPFDANVLEQSGCSCLLETAEGTSEAGSAENVLAGPLGSIVRMIRGILTIFGEVRAGQHFLSGSLTKPVDMISGQTYRLRLLDQTIELQYKSFIGNAMTDKFDKGLATRKAVLGEEYVDSSINNATQFTRPLQQLVTEYCWGEVWQREGLAKRERSLINLAMISALNRPHELALHVRGAVNNGVTVAEIREVLLQVAIYCGVPASIDAFRTAGAVLKEMGLDLDAPDLA
;
A
#
# COMPACT_ATOMS: atom_id res chain seq x y z
N MET A 1 24.05 13.97 -17.31
CA MET A 1 23.77 13.02 -18.42
C MET A 1 22.32 12.52 -18.26
N LEU A 2 21.71 11.93 -19.30
CA LEU A 2 20.28 11.58 -19.33
C LEU A 2 19.91 10.57 -18.23
N GLU A 3 20.76 9.56 -18.01
CA GLU A 3 20.59 8.51 -17.02
C GLU A 3 20.51 9.05 -15.58
N GLU A 4 21.29 10.10 -15.27
CA GLU A 4 21.25 10.75 -13.96
C GLU A 4 19.96 11.59 -13.78
N GLN A 5 19.47 12.19 -14.86
CA GLN A 5 18.18 12.91 -14.84
C GLN A 5 17.03 11.93 -14.59
N VAL A 6 17.01 10.80 -15.29
CA VAL A 6 16.02 9.73 -15.09
C VAL A 6 16.11 9.18 -13.65
N ALA A 7 17.31 8.89 -13.16
CA ALA A 7 17.50 8.41 -11.79
C ALA A 7 16.93 9.41 -10.76
N LYS A 8 17.19 10.71 -10.91
CA LYS A 8 16.64 11.75 -10.02
C LYS A 8 15.10 11.80 -10.07
N VAL A 9 14.50 11.67 -11.25
CA VAL A 9 13.04 11.63 -11.40
C VAL A 9 12.44 10.43 -10.67
N LEU A 10 13.00 9.23 -10.85
CA LEU A 10 12.51 8.01 -10.20
C LEU A 10 12.76 8.01 -8.69
N MET A 11 13.90 8.53 -8.23
CA MET A 11 14.18 8.76 -6.80
C MET A 11 13.18 9.74 -6.19
N GLU A 12 12.85 10.82 -6.89
CA GLU A 12 11.87 11.80 -6.43
C GLU A 12 10.45 11.23 -6.37
N ALA A 13 10.06 10.45 -7.39
CA ALA A 13 8.79 9.73 -7.41
C ALA A 13 8.68 8.75 -6.22
N ARG A 14 9.75 8.01 -5.92
CA ARG A 14 9.85 7.16 -4.73
C ARG A 14 9.73 7.96 -3.44
N ARG A 15 10.51 9.04 -3.30
CA ARG A 15 10.51 9.89 -2.10
C ARG A 15 9.14 10.49 -1.81
N LYS A 16 8.43 10.91 -2.86
CA LYS A 16 7.08 11.47 -2.78
C LYS A 16 5.98 10.41 -2.72
N CYS A 17 6.32 9.14 -2.89
CA CYS A 17 5.37 8.04 -2.99
C CYS A 17 4.27 8.33 -4.03
N ILE A 18 4.69 8.77 -5.22
CA ILE A 18 3.80 9.03 -6.35
C ILE A 18 4.18 8.17 -7.55
N ALA A 19 3.18 7.56 -8.17
CA ALA A 19 3.37 6.94 -9.47
C ALA A 19 3.47 8.01 -10.56
N ILE A 20 4.38 7.81 -11.50
CA ILE A 20 4.56 8.68 -12.67
C ILE A 20 4.19 7.92 -13.96
N PRO A 21 3.76 8.63 -15.02
CA PRO A 21 3.63 8.04 -16.35
C PRO A 21 4.96 7.48 -16.86
N LEU A 22 4.91 6.68 -17.93
CA LEU A 22 6.11 6.27 -18.65
C LEU A 22 6.88 7.50 -19.14
N ILE A 23 8.21 7.42 -19.06
CA ILE A 23 9.13 8.44 -19.51
C ILE A 23 9.45 8.16 -20.99
N ASP A 24 8.96 8.99 -21.90
CA ASP A 24 9.12 8.77 -23.35
C ASP A 24 10.56 8.52 -23.81
N ALA A 25 11.53 9.15 -23.12
CA ALA A 25 12.95 8.98 -23.42
C ALA A 25 13.45 7.55 -23.13
N LEU A 26 12.85 6.84 -22.17
CA LEU A 26 13.20 5.47 -21.78
C LEU A 26 12.63 4.42 -22.75
N SER A 27 11.48 4.68 -23.37
CA SER A 27 10.85 3.75 -24.34
C SER A 27 11.72 3.47 -25.57
N LYS A 28 12.75 4.29 -25.79
CA LYS A 28 13.71 4.17 -26.90
C LYS A 28 15.05 3.55 -26.49
N GLN A 29 15.19 3.17 -25.22
CA GLN A 29 16.44 2.66 -24.66
C GLN A 29 16.38 1.14 -24.44
N ASP A 30 17.55 0.55 -24.26
CA ASP A 30 17.70 -0.86 -23.96
C ASP A 30 17.94 -1.11 -22.46
N ILE A 31 18.14 -2.39 -22.12
CA ILE A 31 18.44 -2.84 -20.76
C ILE A 31 19.77 -2.26 -20.26
N ALA A 32 20.76 -2.12 -21.14
CA ALA A 32 22.08 -1.58 -20.77
C ALA A 32 21.96 -0.13 -20.27
N PHE A 33 21.12 0.68 -20.91
CA PHE A 33 20.80 2.02 -20.43
C PHE A 33 20.11 1.98 -19.05
N GLY A 34 19.16 1.07 -18.83
CA GLY A 34 18.54 0.88 -17.52
C GLY A 34 19.56 0.61 -16.41
N TYR A 35 20.60 -0.19 -16.69
CA TYR A 35 21.70 -0.39 -15.75
C TYR A 35 22.58 0.85 -15.56
N GLN A 36 22.73 1.72 -16.56
CA GLN A 36 23.39 3.02 -16.36
C GLN A 36 22.57 3.94 -15.44
N VAL A 37 21.23 3.90 -15.54
CA VAL A 37 20.34 4.59 -14.59
C VAL A 37 20.54 4.03 -13.18
N GLN A 38 20.60 2.71 -13.00
CA GLN A 38 20.87 2.11 -11.69
C GLN A 38 22.27 2.48 -11.15
N LYS A 39 23.31 2.55 -11.99
CA LYS A 39 24.64 3.06 -11.58
C LYS A 39 24.58 4.51 -11.09
N ALA A 40 23.79 5.36 -11.75
CA ALA A 40 23.52 6.72 -11.26
C ALA A 40 22.74 6.69 -9.93
N PHE A 41 21.75 5.80 -9.81
CA PHE A 41 20.95 5.59 -8.59
C PHE A 41 21.83 5.20 -7.39
N ILE A 42 22.79 4.29 -7.57
CA ILE A 42 23.77 3.90 -6.54
C ILE A 42 24.61 5.10 -6.10
N ARG A 43 25.22 5.83 -7.06
CA ARG A 43 26.04 7.01 -6.75
C ARG A 43 25.26 8.08 -5.98
N LEU A 44 24.02 8.37 -6.39
CA LEU A 44 23.17 9.37 -5.75
C LEU A 44 22.77 8.96 -4.32
N ASN A 45 22.48 7.68 -4.07
CA ASN A 45 22.21 7.17 -2.73
C ASN A 45 23.45 7.27 -1.83
N GLN A 46 24.62 6.87 -2.33
CA GLN A 46 25.88 6.97 -1.59
C GLN A 46 26.22 8.42 -1.23
N GLN A 47 26.01 9.36 -2.15
CA GLN A 47 26.18 10.80 -1.89
C GLN A 47 25.21 11.32 -0.80
N ALA A 48 24.04 10.71 -0.67
CA ALA A 48 23.07 11.01 0.37
C ALA A 48 23.30 10.23 1.68
N GLY A 49 24.37 9.43 1.78
CA GLY A 49 24.68 8.61 2.95
C GLY A 49 23.82 7.34 3.08
N ASN A 50 23.08 6.96 2.03
CA ASN A 50 22.31 5.72 1.98
C ASN A 50 23.16 4.61 1.35
N GLU A 51 23.68 3.72 2.19
CA GLU A 51 24.65 2.70 1.79
C GLU A 51 24.02 1.57 0.97
N LEU A 52 24.78 1.03 0.01
CA LEU A 52 24.42 -0.17 -0.75
C LEU A 52 24.61 -1.41 0.14
N THR A 53 23.50 -2.01 0.54
CA THR A 53 23.47 -3.18 1.44
C THR A 53 23.37 -4.51 0.73
N GLY A 54 23.10 -4.53 -0.58
CA GLY A 54 22.87 -5.78 -1.28
C GLY A 54 22.21 -5.62 -2.63
N TRP A 55 21.65 -6.73 -3.09
CA TRP A 55 21.06 -6.89 -4.40
C TRP A 55 19.86 -7.81 -4.32
N LYS A 56 18.89 -7.58 -5.22
CA LYS A 56 17.80 -8.51 -5.46
C LYS A 56 17.72 -8.85 -6.94
N VAL A 57 17.21 -10.04 -7.22
CA VAL A 57 16.94 -10.50 -8.58
C VAL A 57 15.45 -10.39 -8.86
N ALA A 58 15.11 -9.93 -10.06
CA ALA A 58 13.75 -9.83 -10.56
C ALA A 58 13.63 -10.59 -11.89
N LEU A 59 12.41 -11.03 -12.21
CA LEU A 59 12.14 -11.87 -13.38
C LEU A 59 12.94 -13.18 -13.33
N SER A 60 13.03 -13.77 -12.14
CA SER A 60 13.81 -14.97 -11.81
C SER A 60 13.12 -16.29 -12.15
N SER A 61 12.20 -16.32 -13.11
CA SER A 61 11.53 -17.55 -13.55
C SER A 61 11.45 -17.62 -15.08
N GLN A 62 11.45 -18.82 -15.65
CA GLN A 62 11.40 -18.99 -17.11
C GLN A 62 10.20 -18.27 -17.76
N PRO A 63 8.97 -18.35 -17.21
CA PRO A 63 7.84 -17.60 -17.77
C PRO A 63 8.04 -16.07 -17.74
N ALA A 64 8.73 -15.55 -16.73
CA ALA A 64 9.01 -14.11 -16.64
C ALA A 64 10.07 -13.68 -17.66
N LEU A 65 11.11 -14.50 -17.87
CA LEU A 65 12.12 -14.26 -18.91
C LEU A 65 11.49 -14.28 -20.30
N ASP A 66 10.67 -15.29 -20.61
CA ASP A 66 10.00 -15.44 -21.90
C ASP A 66 9.08 -14.24 -22.19
N ARG A 67 8.30 -13.81 -21.19
CA ARG A 67 7.38 -12.66 -21.30
C ARG A 67 8.07 -11.36 -21.71
N PHE A 68 9.31 -11.15 -21.27
CA PHE A 68 10.10 -9.96 -21.60
C PHE A 68 11.20 -10.25 -22.63
N SER A 69 11.23 -11.45 -23.22
CA SER A 69 12.25 -11.90 -24.18
C SER A 69 13.68 -11.74 -23.66
N LEU A 70 13.90 -12.09 -22.40
CA LEU A 70 15.18 -11.97 -21.71
C LEU A 70 15.94 -13.29 -21.72
N GLN A 71 17.27 -13.19 -21.75
CA GLN A 71 18.18 -14.34 -21.55
C GLN A 71 18.65 -14.44 -20.10
N GLU A 72 18.69 -13.32 -19.39
CA GLU A 72 19.13 -13.23 -18.00
C GLU A 72 18.12 -12.45 -17.15
N PRO A 73 17.99 -12.79 -15.86
CA PRO A 73 17.21 -12.01 -14.90
C PRO A 73 17.72 -10.57 -14.76
N ILE A 74 16.92 -9.73 -14.11
CA ILE A 74 17.27 -8.34 -13.82
C ILE A 74 17.77 -8.21 -12.39
N TYR A 75 18.89 -7.51 -12.22
CA TYR A 75 19.48 -7.28 -10.91
C TYR A 75 19.19 -5.84 -10.46
N ALA A 76 19.00 -5.64 -9.16
CA ALA A 76 18.68 -4.33 -8.62
C ALA A 76 19.39 -4.10 -7.27
N PRO A 77 20.07 -2.96 -7.08
CA PRO A 77 20.67 -2.60 -5.80
C PRO A 77 19.62 -2.41 -4.69
N LEU A 78 19.98 -2.83 -3.48
CA LEU A 78 19.24 -2.64 -2.23
C LEU A 78 20.01 -1.74 -1.27
N PHE A 79 19.31 -0.84 -0.60
CA PHE A 79 19.95 0.15 0.28
C PHE A 79 19.54 0.02 1.73
N ALA A 80 20.36 0.55 2.63
CA ALA A 80 20.16 0.50 4.08
C ALA A 80 18.80 1.07 4.49
N ALA A 81 18.39 2.19 3.88
CA ALA A 81 17.09 2.82 4.15
C ALA A 81 15.87 1.97 3.73
N ASN A 82 16.07 0.92 2.94
CA ASN A 82 15.01 0.02 2.48
C ASN A 82 14.88 -1.25 3.32
N ARG A 83 15.76 -1.45 4.31
CA ARG A 83 15.67 -2.58 5.23
C ARG A 83 14.65 -2.28 6.32
N LEU A 84 13.70 -3.18 6.52
CA LEU A 84 12.63 -3.09 7.50
C LEU A 84 12.97 -3.85 8.78
N CYS A 85 12.31 -3.44 9.87
CA CYS A 85 12.32 -4.13 11.15
C CYS A 85 10.87 -4.30 11.64
N GLY A 86 10.12 -5.20 11.00
CA GLY A 86 8.78 -5.60 11.41
C GLY A 86 7.65 -4.68 10.93
N GLU A 87 7.94 -3.50 10.41
CA GLU A 87 6.92 -2.49 10.11
C GLU A 87 7.19 -1.76 8.79
N LEU A 88 6.13 -1.49 8.04
CA LEU A 88 6.12 -0.64 6.85
C LEU A 88 4.88 0.27 6.89
N MET A 89 5.06 1.57 6.67
CA MET A 89 3.93 2.50 6.58
C MET A 89 3.45 2.61 5.14
N GLN A 90 2.13 2.65 4.92
CA GLN A 90 1.50 2.97 3.63
C GLN A 90 2.00 4.30 3.05
N ALA A 91 2.40 5.23 3.91
CA ALA A 91 3.04 6.49 3.55
C ALA A 91 4.32 6.35 2.71
N GLN A 92 4.98 5.19 2.77
CA GLN A 92 6.33 4.96 2.23
C GLN A 92 6.33 4.24 0.87
N VAL A 93 5.15 3.85 0.36
CA VAL A 93 4.99 2.99 -0.81
C VAL A 93 3.82 3.48 -1.67
N ILE A 94 3.84 3.12 -2.96
CA ILE A 94 2.84 3.55 -3.94
C ILE A 94 1.74 2.50 -4.10
N ALA A 95 2.16 1.29 -4.47
CA ALA A 95 1.28 0.16 -4.74
C ALA A 95 2.06 -1.12 -4.46
N PRO A 96 2.36 -1.42 -3.18
CA PRO A 96 3.29 -2.47 -2.81
C PRO A 96 2.73 -3.88 -3.06
N LYS A 97 3.63 -4.79 -3.43
CA LYS A 97 3.38 -6.24 -3.50
C LYS A 97 4.38 -6.95 -2.61
N ILE A 98 3.91 -7.95 -1.87
CA ILE A 98 4.73 -8.75 -0.98
C ILE A 98 5.11 -10.08 -1.62
N GLU A 99 6.35 -10.49 -1.41
CA GLU A 99 6.99 -11.68 -1.94
C GLU A 99 7.82 -12.37 -0.85
N SER A 100 7.90 -13.70 -0.92
CA SER A 100 8.70 -14.51 0.00
C SER A 100 9.98 -14.92 -0.68
N GLU A 101 11.13 -14.73 -0.04
CA GLU A 101 12.43 -15.02 -0.62
C GLU A 101 13.38 -15.72 0.37
N MET A 102 14.47 -16.25 -0.17
CA MET A 102 15.68 -16.52 0.61
C MET A 102 16.65 -15.35 0.44
N VAL A 103 17.36 -15.01 1.51
CA VAL A 103 18.50 -14.10 1.45
C VAL A 103 19.79 -14.83 1.78
N PHE A 104 20.85 -14.49 1.06
CA PHE A 104 22.20 -15.00 1.26
C PHE A 104 23.14 -13.83 1.53
N VAL A 105 24.15 -14.03 2.38
CA VAL A 105 25.10 -12.99 2.74
C VAL A 105 26.51 -13.46 2.47
N LEU A 106 27.29 -12.63 1.78
CA LEU A 106 28.70 -12.93 1.50
C LEU A 106 29.57 -12.74 2.75
N GLY A 107 30.51 -13.65 2.97
CA GLY A 107 31.60 -13.51 3.92
C GLY A 107 32.87 -12.89 3.32
N ASN A 108 33.02 -12.93 1.99
CA ASN A 108 34.21 -12.44 1.28
C ASN A 108 33.80 -11.53 0.12
N ASP A 109 34.65 -10.55 -0.20
CA ASP A 109 34.52 -9.73 -1.39
C ASP A 109 34.79 -10.57 -2.66
N LEU A 110 34.10 -10.25 -3.76
CA LEU A 110 34.38 -10.81 -5.08
C LEU A 110 34.45 -9.68 -6.10
N ALA A 111 35.42 -9.74 -7.01
CA ALA A 111 35.61 -8.72 -8.04
C ALA A 111 36.11 -9.33 -9.34
N GLY A 112 35.77 -8.68 -10.46
CA GLY A 112 36.16 -9.12 -11.80
C GLY A 112 35.21 -10.15 -12.41
N ASN A 113 35.49 -10.53 -13.66
CA ASN A 113 34.60 -11.28 -14.54
C ASN A 113 34.97 -12.77 -14.69
N HIS A 114 35.95 -13.27 -13.94
CA HIS A 114 36.47 -14.64 -14.03
C HIS A 114 36.26 -15.47 -12.76
N VAL A 115 35.33 -15.05 -11.89
CA VAL A 115 34.98 -15.79 -10.67
C VAL A 115 34.14 -17.02 -11.03
N SER A 116 34.58 -18.20 -10.58
CA SER A 116 33.91 -19.48 -10.78
C SER A 116 32.67 -19.66 -9.89
N ASP A 117 31.79 -20.62 -10.22
CA ASP A 117 30.64 -20.95 -9.38
C ASP A 117 31.07 -21.42 -7.99
N ASP A 118 32.14 -22.22 -7.91
CA ASP A 118 32.69 -22.72 -6.65
C ASP A 118 33.21 -21.58 -5.76
N GLU A 119 33.87 -20.57 -6.34
CA GLU A 119 34.31 -19.38 -5.61
C GLU A 119 33.13 -18.55 -5.10
N ILE A 120 32.07 -18.41 -5.91
CA ILE A 120 30.84 -17.71 -5.48
C ILE A 120 30.19 -18.45 -4.32
N LEU A 121 30.02 -19.77 -4.44
CA LEU A 121 29.42 -20.60 -3.38
C LEU A 121 30.25 -20.55 -2.10
N ALA A 122 31.58 -20.65 -2.19
CA ALA A 122 32.48 -20.56 -1.06
C ALA A 122 32.48 -19.17 -0.39
N ALA A 123 32.08 -18.13 -1.10
CA ALA A 123 31.97 -16.78 -0.55
C ALA A 123 30.68 -16.55 0.26
N ILE A 124 29.66 -17.41 0.15
CA ILE A 124 28.42 -17.30 0.91
C ILE A 124 28.65 -17.79 2.35
N ALA A 125 28.39 -16.92 3.33
CA ALA A 125 28.60 -17.22 4.75
C ALA A 125 27.28 -17.45 5.52
N TRP A 126 26.22 -16.72 5.17
CA TRP A 126 24.95 -16.76 5.92
C TRP A 126 23.76 -16.89 4.99
N MET A 127 22.67 -17.44 5.53
CA MET A 127 21.37 -17.48 4.89
C MET A 127 20.25 -17.16 5.88
N ALA A 128 19.13 -16.67 5.38
CA ALA A 128 17.90 -16.49 6.15
C ALA A 128 16.67 -16.46 5.24
N PRO A 129 15.48 -16.71 5.79
CA PRO A 129 14.23 -16.30 5.14
C PRO A 129 14.16 -14.78 5.02
N ALA A 130 13.49 -14.29 3.98
CA ALA A 130 13.29 -12.87 3.76
C ALA A 130 11.90 -12.58 3.16
N ILE A 131 11.39 -11.38 3.45
CA ILE A 131 10.24 -10.80 2.78
C ILE A 131 10.76 -9.69 1.89
N GLU A 132 10.41 -9.70 0.60
CA GLU A 132 10.53 -8.54 -0.27
C GLU A 132 9.18 -7.83 -0.35
N VAL A 133 9.21 -6.50 -0.31
CA VAL A 133 8.10 -5.65 -0.69
C VAL A 133 8.49 -4.92 -1.97
N ALA A 134 8.02 -5.41 -3.11
CA ALA A 134 8.18 -4.76 -4.39
C ALA A 134 7.24 -3.55 -4.49
N ASP A 135 7.72 -2.44 -5.02
CA ASP A 135 6.94 -1.22 -5.22
C ASP A 135 7.36 -0.56 -6.53
N CYS A 136 6.41 -0.19 -7.38
CA CYS A 136 6.67 0.33 -8.73
C CYS A 136 6.35 1.83 -8.80
N ARG A 137 7.28 2.65 -9.32
CA ARG A 137 7.03 4.09 -9.54
C ARG A 137 6.25 4.37 -10.82
N LEU A 138 6.01 3.37 -11.66
CA LEU A 138 5.35 3.55 -12.94
C LEU A 138 3.86 3.29 -12.82
N GLN A 139 3.07 4.20 -13.38
CA GLN A 139 1.62 4.26 -13.17
C GLN A 139 0.92 2.94 -13.52
N GLY A 140 0.20 2.40 -12.53
CA GLY A 140 -0.59 1.18 -12.68
C GLY A 140 0.24 -0.09 -12.91
N TRP A 141 1.51 -0.13 -12.48
CA TRP A 141 2.41 -1.27 -12.70
C TRP A 141 2.60 -1.60 -14.19
N LYS A 142 2.50 -0.58 -15.05
CA LYS A 142 2.70 -0.72 -16.50
C LYS A 142 4.09 -0.23 -16.86
N PHE A 143 4.86 -1.08 -17.53
CA PHE A 143 6.24 -0.79 -17.92
C PHE A 143 6.69 -1.66 -19.08
N ASP A 144 7.64 -1.14 -19.86
CA ASP A 144 8.55 -1.95 -20.67
C ASP A 144 9.79 -2.32 -19.84
N ILE A 145 10.71 -3.09 -20.44
CA ILE A 145 11.89 -3.57 -19.72
C ILE A 145 12.88 -2.45 -19.35
N SER A 146 13.08 -1.47 -20.23
CA SER A 146 13.99 -0.33 -19.99
C SER A 146 13.52 0.47 -18.78
N HIS A 147 12.21 0.73 -18.73
CA HIS A 147 11.54 1.35 -17.60
C HIS A 147 11.66 0.54 -16.31
N PHE A 148 11.42 -0.77 -16.38
CA PHE A 148 11.50 -1.64 -15.21
C PHE A 148 12.90 -1.64 -14.59
N VAL A 149 13.94 -1.85 -15.41
CA VAL A 149 15.34 -1.86 -14.95
C VAL A 149 15.70 -0.48 -14.37
N SER A 150 15.31 0.60 -15.06
CA SER A 150 15.55 1.98 -14.61
C SER A 150 14.87 2.29 -13.27
N ASP A 151 13.67 1.76 -13.03
CA ASP A 151 12.93 1.87 -11.75
C ASP A 151 13.47 0.90 -10.67
N ASN A 152 14.75 0.56 -10.75
CA ASN A 152 15.41 -0.38 -9.85
C ASN A 152 14.70 -1.73 -9.75
N ALA A 153 14.14 -2.19 -10.89
CA ALA A 153 13.31 -3.39 -11.00
C ALA A 153 12.19 -3.48 -9.96
N ALA A 154 11.57 -2.35 -9.62
CA ALA A 154 10.55 -2.25 -8.57
C ALA A 154 11.01 -2.67 -7.16
N ALA A 155 12.32 -2.70 -6.85
CA ALA A 155 12.79 -2.98 -5.48
C ALA A 155 12.20 -1.95 -4.51
N GLY A 156 11.35 -2.34 -3.57
CA GLY A 156 10.77 -1.41 -2.59
C GLY A 156 11.52 -1.47 -1.27
N PHE A 157 11.12 -2.40 -0.42
CA PHE A 157 11.67 -2.65 0.91
C PHE A 157 11.91 -4.14 1.11
N TYR A 158 12.67 -4.51 2.13
CA TYR A 158 12.86 -5.93 2.47
C TYR A 158 13.08 -6.13 3.97
N GLN A 159 12.67 -7.28 4.48
CA GLN A 159 12.89 -7.71 5.86
C GLN A 159 13.58 -9.05 5.85
N VAL A 160 14.56 -9.21 6.75
CA VAL A 160 15.31 -10.46 6.89
C VAL A 160 15.00 -11.10 8.24
N GLY A 161 14.84 -12.42 8.26
CA GLY A 161 14.70 -13.22 9.48
C GLY A 161 16.00 -13.39 10.24
N ASN A 162 16.06 -14.42 11.07
CA ASN A 162 17.25 -14.77 11.82
C ASN A 162 18.29 -15.38 10.87
N MET A 163 19.49 -14.79 10.88
CA MET A 163 20.61 -15.31 10.12
C MET A 163 21.12 -16.62 10.73
N VAL A 164 21.29 -17.62 9.88
CA VAL A 164 21.94 -18.88 10.21
C VAL A 164 23.14 -19.10 9.26
N PRO A 165 24.18 -19.84 9.69
CA PRO A 165 25.27 -20.19 8.79
C PRO A 165 24.73 -20.86 7.53
N PHE A 166 25.32 -20.53 6.38
CA PHE A 166 24.93 -21.16 5.13
C PHE A 166 25.19 -22.67 5.16
N ASP A 167 24.18 -23.45 4.79
CA ASP A 167 24.25 -24.90 4.65
C ASP A 167 23.42 -25.35 3.45
N ALA A 168 24.11 -25.81 2.40
CA ALA A 168 23.47 -26.28 1.18
C ALA A 168 22.57 -27.49 1.40
N ASN A 169 22.89 -28.38 2.34
CA ASN A 169 22.09 -29.57 2.62
C ASN A 169 20.75 -29.20 3.25
N VAL A 170 20.74 -28.22 4.15
CA VAL A 170 19.50 -27.71 4.78
C VAL A 170 18.58 -27.10 3.73
N LEU A 171 19.14 -26.33 2.78
CA LEU A 171 18.37 -25.74 1.68
C LEU A 171 17.78 -26.80 0.77
N GLU A 172 18.57 -27.79 0.37
CA GLU A 172 18.12 -28.89 -0.49
C GLU A 172 17.03 -29.72 0.20
N GLN A 173 17.24 -30.11 1.46
CA GLN A 173 16.28 -30.92 2.23
C GLN A 173 14.96 -30.19 2.50
N SER A 174 15.01 -28.88 2.74
CA SER A 174 13.80 -28.07 2.97
C SER A 174 13.00 -27.81 1.69
N GLY A 175 13.62 -27.93 0.52
CA GLY A 175 13.05 -27.48 -0.76
C GLY A 175 12.67 -26.00 -0.77
N CYS A 176 13.13 -25.22 0.21
CA CYS A 176 12.68 -23.86 0.51
C CYS A 176 11.15 -23.71 0.52
N SER A 177 10.43 -24.74 1.01
CA SER A 177 8.98 -24.67 1.13
C SER A 177 8.59 -23.57 2.11
N CYS A 178 7.65 -22.71 1.70
CA CYS A 178 7.18 -21.61 2.51
C CYS A 178 5.67 -21.43 2.43
N LEU A 179 5.15 -20.73 3.44
CA LEU A 179 3.78 -20.26 3.50
C LEU A 179 3.79 -18.79 3.87
N LEU A 180 3.23 -17.96 2.99
CA LEU A 180 2.98 -16.55 3.25
C LEU A 180 1.52 -16.37 3.63
N GLU A 181 1.24 -16.13 4.90
CA GLU A 181 -0.08 -15.68 5.36
C GLU A 181 -0.30 -14.24 4.88
N THR A 182 -1.35 -14.08 4.09
CA THR A 182 -1.74 -12.82 3.44
C THR A 182 -2.97 -12.24 4.12
N ALA A 183 -3.48 -11.13 3.58
CA ALA A 183 -4.67 -10.51 4.12
C ALA A 183 -5.89 -11.46 4.08
N GLU A 184 -6.88 -11.19 4.93
CA GLU A 184 -8.18 -11.89 4.95
C GLU A 184 -8.10 -13.39 5.29
N GLY A 185 -7.02 -13.84 5.94
CA GLY A 185 -6.85 -15.23 6.34
C GLY A 185 -6.52 -16.18 5.18
N THR A 186 -6.13 -15.62 4.04
CA THR A 186 -5.61 -16.37 2.90
C THR A 186 -4.12 -16.68 3.07
N SER A 187 -3.60 -17.61 2.27
CA SER A 187 -2.18 -17.94 2.29
C SER A 187 -1.69 -18.34 0.91
N GLU A 188 -0.50 -17.87 0.55
CA GLU A 188 0.21 -18.32 -0.64
C GLU A 188 1.31 -19.32 -0.26
N ALA A 189 1.27 -20.50 -0.88
CA ALA A 189 2.33 -21.48 -0.75
C ALA A 189 3.43 -21.23 -1.79
N GLY A 190 4.67 -21.46 -1.40
CA GLY A 190 5.84 -21.28 -2.25
C GLY A 190 6.90 -22.36 -2.04
N SER A 191 7.84 -22.44 -2.97
CA SER A 191 8.95 -23.39 -2.92
C SER A 191 10.12 -22.93 -3.82
N ALA A 192 11.25 -23.62 -3.73
CA ALA A 192 12.40 -23.40 -4.60
C ALA A 192 12.08 -23.52 -6.10
N GLU A 193 11.06 -24.29 -6.50
CA GLU A 193 10.71 -24.53 -7.90
C GLU A 193 10.20 -23.27 -8.62
N ASN A 194 9.71 -22.29 -7.86
CA ASN A 194 9.24 -21.02 -8.41
C ASN A 194 10.40 -20.08 -8.81
N VAL A 195 11.63 -20.44 -8.42
CA VAL A 195 12.86 -19.71 -8.74
C VAL A 195 13.67 -20.52 -9.76
N LEU A 196 14.13 -19.86 -10.83
CA LEU A 196 14.92 -20.47 -11.89
C LEU A 196 16.19 -21.10 -11.31
N ALA A 197 16.34 -22.42 -11.48
CA ALA A 197 17.43 -23.23 -10.92
C ALA A 197 17.51 -23.18 -9.37
N GLY A 198 16.39 -22.87 -8.70
CA GLY A 198 16.29 -22.74 -7.25
C GLY A 198 17.03 -21.52 -6.68
N PRO A 199 16.88 -21.25 -5.37
CA PRO A 199 17.48 -20.08 -4.73
C PRO A 199 19.01 -20.01 -4.88
N LEU A 200 19.71 -21.12 -4.69
CA LEU A 200 21.18 -21.14 -4.78
C LEU A 200 21.68 -20.88 -6.20
N GLY A 201 21.06 -21.52 -7.21
CA GLY A 201 21.40 -21.30 -8.62
C GLY A 201 21.11 -19.86 -9.06
N SER A 202 20.01 -19.28 -8.58
CA SER A 202 19.65 -17.88 -8.82
C SER A 202 20.69 -16.91 -8.25
N ILE A 203 21.19 -17.15 -7.04
CA ILE A 203 22.21 -16.30 -6.39
C ILE A 203 23.54 -16.36 -7.13
N VAL A 204 23.99 -17.57 -7.51
CA VAL A 204 25.21 -17.76 -8.28
C VAL A 204 25.13 -17.01 -9.62
N ARG A 205 24.01 -17.13 -10.32
CA ARG A 205 23.73 -16.39 -11.56
C ARG A 205 23.71 -14.88 -11.33
N MET A 206 23.03 -14.42 -10.29
CA MET A 206 22.95 -13.01 -9.94
C MET A 206 24.33 -12.41 -9.64
N ILE A 207 25.13 -13.06 -8.80
CA ILE A 207 26.47 -12.56 -8.45
C ILE A 207 27.34 -12.45 -9.71
N ARG A 208 27.34 -13.45 -10.60
CA ARG A 208 28.05 -13.38 -11.89
C ARG A 208 27.55 -12.20 -12.75
N GLY A 209 26.23 -12.01 -12.82
CA GLY A 209 25.62 -10.91 -13.54
C GLY A 209 26.05 -9.55 -12.99
N ILE A 210 26.05 -9.40 -11.66
CA ILE A 210 26.49 -8.18 -10.98
C ILE A 210 27.98 -7.92 -11.21
N LEU A 211 28.84 -8.94 -11.10
CA LEU A 211 30.26 -8.81 -11.41
C LEU A 211 30.49 -8.34 -12.85
N THR A 212 29.69 -8.82 -13.80
CA THR A 212 29.76 -8.40 -15.21
C THR A 212 29.32 -6.95 -15.41
N ILE A 213 28.24 -6.53 -14.75
CA ILE A 213 27.61 -5.21 -14.99
C ILE A 213 28.24 -4.11 -14.12
N PHE A 214 28.51 -4.42 -12.86
CA PHE A 214 28.91 -3.48 -11.80
C PHE A 214 30.35 -3.68 -11.30
N GLY A 215 30.97 -4.84 -11.57
CA GLY A 215 32.41 -5.08 -11.37
C GLY A 215 32.81 -5.73 -10.04
N GLU A 216 32.02 -5.53 -8.99
CA GLU A 216 32.33 -6.05 -7.64
C GLU A 216 31.07 -6.32 -6.80
N VAL A 217 31.22 -7.21 -5.82
CA VAL A 217 30.32 -7.41 -4.68
C VAL A 217 31.16 -7.51 -3.40
N ARG A 218 30.59 -7.09 -2.27
CA ARG A 218 31.32 -6.98 -1.00
C ARG A 218 30.78 -7.93 0.07
N ALA A 219 31.65 -8.34 0.98
CA ALA A 219 31.29 -9.03 2.20
C ALA A 219 30.24 -8.24 2.98
N GLY A 220 29.31 -8.95 3.61
CA GLY A 220 28.17 -8.39 4.32
C GLY A 220 26.99 -7.97 3.44
N GLN A 221 27.14 -7.97 2.10
CA GLN A 221 26.02 -7.67 1.21
C GLN A 221 24.98 -8.79 1.19
N HIS A 222 23.70 -8.41 1.18
CA HIS A 222 22.56 -9.30 1.09
C HIS A 222 22.19 -9.59 -0.37
N PHE A 223 21.84 -10.83 -0.67
CA PHE A 223 21.43 -11.27 -2.01
C PHE A 223 20.10 -11.98 -1.90
N LEU A 224 19.05 -11.32 -2.39
CA LEU A 224 17.69 -11.83 -2.44
C LEU A 224 17.52 -12.74 -3.66
N SER A 225 17.09 -13.98 -3.43
CA SER A 225 17.18 -15.09 -4.40
C SER A 225 16.13 -15.07 -5.51
N GLY A 226 15.13 -14.20 -5.40
CA GLY A 226 13.93 -14.24 -6.20
C GLY A 226 12.78 -14.93 -5.47
N SER A 227 11.59 -14.57 -5.91
CA SER A 227 10.32 -14.90 -5.25
C SER A 227 9.99 -16.40 -5.27
N LEU A 228 9.81 -16.96 -4.07
CA LEU A 228 9.33 -18.32 -3.83
C LEU A 228 7.81 -18.41 -3.96
N THR A 229 7.09 -17.30 -3.81
CA THR A 229 5.63 -17.21 -3.91
C THR A 229 5.22 -16.38 -5.12
N LYS A 230 3.92 -16.31 -5.44
CA LYS A 230 3.45 -15.25 -6.34
C LYS A 230 3.46 -13.91 -5.60
N PRO A 231 3.72 -12.79 -6.29
CA PRO A 231 3.56 -11.46 -5.70
C PRO A 231 2.09 -11.20 -5.35
N VAL A 232 1.86 -10.77 -4.11
CA VAL A 232 0.51 -10.48 -3.58
C VAL A 232 0.38 -8.99 -3.30
N ASP A 233 -0.69 -8.35 -3.77
CA ASP A 233 -0.98 -6.96 -3.46
C ASP A 233 -1.18 -6.77 -1.95
N MET A 234 -0.48 -5.80 -1.35
CA MET A 234 -0.60 -5.59 0.09
C MET A 234 -1.79 -4.68 0.43
N ILE A 235 -2.63 -5.16 1.33
CA ILE A 235 -3.70 -4.41 1.98
C ILE A 235 -3.17 -3.74 3.25
N SER A 236 -3.37 -2.42 3.34
CA SER A 236 -2.98 -1.58 4.48
C SER A 236 -3.75 -1.96 5.75
N GLY A 237 -3.09 -1.87 6.91
CA GLY A 237 -3.61 -2.29 8.22
C GLY A 237 -3.47 -3.79 8.52
N GLN A 238 -2.83 -4.57 7.65
CA GLN A 238 -2.69 -6.02 7.78
C GLN A 238 -1.30 -6.42 8.28
N THR A 239 -1.21 -7.62 8.85
CA THR A 239 0.06 -8.27 9.20
C THR A 239 0.26 -9.46 8.29
N TYR A 240 1.42 -9.54 7.67
CA TYR A 240 1.84 -10.66 6.83
C TYR A 240 2.80 -11.53 7.62
N ARG A 241 2.68 -12.85 7.49
CA ARG A 241 3.56 -13.80 8.17
C ARG A 241 4.15 -14.78 7.18
N LEU A 242 5.46 -14.79 7.06
CA LEU A 242 6.20 -15.78 6.28
C LEU A 242 6.69 -16.89 7.21
N ARG A 243 6.30 -18.13 6.94
CA ARG A 243 6.89 -19.33 7.52
C ARG A 243 7.84 -19.98 6.52
N LEU A 244 9.13 -20.07 6.85
CA LEU A 244 10.18 -20.64 6.00
C LEU A 244 11.40 -21.00 6.87
N LEU A 245 12.03 -22.14 6.62
CA LEU A 245 13.18 -22.67 7.37
C LEU A 245 12.96 -22.69 8.90
N ASP A 246 11.80 -23.16 9.35
CA ASP A 246 11.39 -23.17 10.76
C ASP A 246 11.37 -21.80 11.45
N GLN A 247 11.42 -20.71 10.68
CA GLN A 247 11.28 -19.35 11.17
C GLN A 247 9.92 -18.78 10.78
N THR A 248 9.43 -17.85 11.60
CA THR A 248 8.30 -16.99 11.26
C THR A 248 8.76 -15.54 11.24
N ILE A 249 8.60 -14.87 10.09
CA ILE A 249 8.85 -13.44 9.93
C ILE A 249 7.51 -12.74 9.85
N GLU A 250 7.28 -11.76 10.72
CA GLU A 250 6.10 -10.91 10.67
C GLU A 250 6.43 -9.52 10.10
N LEU A 251 5.60 -9.04 9.18
CA LEU A 251 5.64 -7.68 8.66
C LEU A 251 4.27 -7.02 8.82
N GLN A 252 4.22 -5.94 9.61
CA GLN A 252 3.03 -5.11 9.79
C GLN A 252 3.01 -4.00 8.74
N TYR A 253 2.03 -4.04 7.83
CA TYR A 253 1.81 -2.97 6.86
C TYR A 253 0.77 -1.99 7.40
N LYS A 254 1.24 -0.89 7.98
CA LYS A 254 0.44 0.07 8.73
C LYS A 254 -0.14 1.15 7.83
N SER A 255 -1.40 1.50 8.02
CA SER A 255 -1.99 2.68 7.39
C SER A 255 -1.35 3.98 7.90
N PHE A 256 -1.42 5.05 7.08
CA PHE A 256 -1.02 6.42 7.45
C PHE A 256 -1.71 6.89 8.74
N ILE A 257 -2.86 6.28 9.03
CA ILE A 257 -3.50 6.34 10.33
C ILE A 257 -3.00 5.12 11.10
N GLY A 258 -2.06 5.34 12.02
CA GLY A 258 -1.38 4.28 12.75
C GLY A 258 -2.35 3.21 13.25
N ASN A 259 -2.02 1.96 12.94
CA ASN A 259 -2.64 0.71 13.36
C ASN A 259 -3.94 0.86 14.17
N ALA A 260 -5.02 1.14 13.45
CA ALA A 260 -6.39 0.91 13.83
C ALA A 260 -7.23 1.31 12.59
N MET A 261 -8.26 0.54 12.23
CA MET A 261 -9.54 1.25 12.10
C MET A 261 -9.66 1.96 13.42
N THR A 262 -9.38 3.27 13.45
CA THR A 262 -9.31 3.97 14.73
C THR A 262 -10.55 3.58 15.50
N ASP A 263 -10.45 3.35 16.81
CA ASP A 263 -11.65 3.14 17.63
C ASP A 263 -12.73 4.20 17.27
N LYS A 264 -12.28 5.39 16.86
CA LYS A 264 -13.05 6.44 16.19
C LYS A 264 -13.63 6.05 14.82
N PHE A 265 -12.88 5.53 13.84
CA PHE A 265 -13.43 5.08 12.55
C PHE A 265 -14.50 4.00 12.75
N ASP A 266 -14.29 3.00 13.61
CA ASP A 266 -15.26 1.92 13.83
C ASP A 266 -16.52 2.40 14.53
N LYS A 267 -16.36 3.12 15.65
CA LYS A 267 -17.47 3.78 16.34
C LYS A 267 -18.18 4.77 15.42
N GLY A 268 -17.40 5.45 14.59
CA GLY A 268 -17.84 6.42 13.61
C GLY A 268 -18.64 5.77 12.50
N LEU A 269 -18.19 4.64 11.95
CA LEU A 269 -18.89 3.89 10.93
C LEU A 269 -20.21 3.35 11.49
N ALA A 270 -20.20 2.76 12.67
CA ALA A 270 -21.41 2.26 13.34
C ALA A 270 -22.43 3.40 13.56
N THR A 271 -21.97 4.57 14.02
CA THR A 271 -22.85 5.72 14.25
C THR A 271 -23.34 6.34 12.96
N ARG A 272 -22.46 6.48 11.96
CA ARG A 272 -22.80 6.97 10.63
C ARG A 272 -23.85 6.09 9.98
N LYS A 273 -23.74 4.76 10.07
CA LYS A 273 -24.74 3.80 9.60
C LYS A 273 -26.06 3.92 10.36
N ALA A 274 -26.01 4.01 11.69
CA ALA A 274 -27.21 4.17 12.51
C ALA A 274 -27.98 5.46 12.18
N VAL A 275 -27.26 6.54 11.88
CA VAL A 275 -27.89 7.84 11.54
C VAL A 275 -28.30 7.88 10.07
N LEU A 276 -27.37 7.70 9.13
CA LEU A 276 -27.62 7.92 7.70
C LEU A 276 -28.20 6.71 6.95
N GLY A 277 -28.27 5.55 7.59
CA GLY A 277 -28.67 4.28 6.98
C GLY A 277 -27.48 3.50 6.43
N GLU A 278 -27.51 2.18 6.60
CA GLU A 278 -26.41 1.28 6.25
C GLU A 278 -26.10 1.26 4.75
N GLU A 279 -27.11 1.06 3.91
CA GLU A 279 -26.95 0.96 2.46
C GLU A 279 -26.27 2.21 1.85
N TYR A 280 -26.66 3.40 2.31
CA TYR A 280 -26.06 4.65 1.84
C TYR A 280 -24.58 4.74 2.21
N VAL A 281 -24.26 4.40 3.46
CA VAL A 281 -22.88 4.49 3.97
C VAL A 281 -21.98 3.47 3.29
N ASP A 282 -22.44 2.23 3.12
CA ASP A 282 -21.70 1.19 2.42
C ASP A 282 -21.44 1.58 0.97
N SER A 283 -22.45 2.10 0.27
CA SER A 283 -22.27 2.63 -1.10
C SER A 283 -21.22 3.75 -1.14
N SER A 284 -21.23 4.67 -0.17
CA SER A 284 -20.29 5.79 -0.12
C SER A 284 -18.83 5.37 0.12
N ILE A 285 -18.62 4.27 0.86
CA ILE A 285 -17.29 3.73 1.16
C ILE A 285 -16.80 2.86 0.01
N ASN A 286 -17.65 1.95 -0.48
CA ASN A 286 -17.27 1.00 -1.52
C ASN A 286 -16.96 1.69 -2.86
N ASN A 287 -17.65 2.80 -3.15
CA ASN A 287 -17.40 3.60 -4.35
C ASN A 287 -16.33 4.70 -4.14
N ALA A 288 -15.62 4.72 -3.01
CA ALA A 288 -14.60 5.73 -2.74
C ALA A 288 -13.37 5.55 -3.64
N THR A 289 -13.13 6.55 -4.49
CA THR A 289 -11.93 6.64 -5.33
C THR A 289 -10.73 7.10 -4.51
N GLN A 290 -9.52 7.02 -5.08
CA GLN A 290 -8.33 7.56 -4.43
C GLN A 290 -8.47 9.06 -4.06
N PHE A 291 -9.23 9.82 -4.87
CA PHE A 291 -9.50 11.22 -4.61
C PHE A 291 -10.48 11.43 -3.44
N THR A 292 -11.54 10.61 -3.33
CA THR A 292 -12.60 10.80 -2.33
C THR A 292 -12.39 10.02 -1.03
N ARG A 293 -11.52 9.00 -1.02
CA ARG A 293 -11.25 8.16 0.15
C ARG A 293 -10.72 8.93 1.36
N PRO A 294 -9.77 9.88 1.24
CA PRO A 294 -9.33 10.67 2.40
C PRO A 294 -10.48 11.47 3.04
N LEU A 295 -11.42 11.97 2.24
CA LEU A 295 -12.59 12.67 2.74
C LEU A 295 -13.55 11.71 3.47
N GLN A 296 -13.83 10.54 2.91
CA GLN A 296 -14.68 9.53 3.57
C GLN A 296 -14.10 9.12 4.92
N GLN A 297 -12.78 8.98 4.99
CA GLN A 297 -12.08 8.68 6.24
C GLN A 297 -12.22 9.83 7.24
N LEU A 298 -11.85 11.06 6.86
CA LEU A 298 -11.93 12.23 7.73
C LEU A 298 -13.34 12.43 8.33
N VAL A 299 -14.37 12.34 7.49
CA VAL A 299 -15.77 12.50 7.92
C VAL A 299 -16.18 11.38 8.87
N THR A 300 -15.83 10.12 8.55
CA THR A 300 -16.18 8.96 9.39
C THR A 300 -15.50 9.05 10.76
N GLU A 301 -14.22 9.40 10.82
CA GLU A 301 -13.49 9.48 12.09
C GLU A 301 -13.89 10.67 12.95
N TYR A 302 -13.92 11.87 12.37
CA TYR A 302 -14.06 13.09 13.18
C TYR A 302 -15.50 13.52 13.37
N CYS A 303 -16.33 13.44 12.33
CA CYS A 303 -17.74 13.74 12.53
C CYS A 303 -18.36 12.65 13.39
N TRP A 304 -18.32 11.41 12.91
CA TRP A 304 -19.10 10.33 13.51
C TRP A 304 -18.39 9.61 14.65
N GLY A 305 -17.07 9.46 14.55
CA GLY A 305 -16.23 8.78 15.54
C GLY A 305 -15.82 9.62 16.74
N GLU A 306 -15.82 10.95 16.59
CA GLU A 306 -15.44 11.89 17.65
C GLU A 306 -16.63 12.74 18.06
N VAL A 307 -17.04 13.72 17.24
CA VAL A 307 -17.98 14.76 17.67
C VAL A 307 -19.35 14.20 18.05
N TRP A 308 -19.87 13.26 17.27
CA TRP A 308 -21.16 12.61 17.53
C TRP A 308 -21.13 11.59 18.68
N GLN A 309 -19.94 11.21 19.16
CA GLN A 309 -19.76 10.33 20.33
C GLN A 309 -19.64 11.11 21.65
N ARG A 310 -19.39 12.42 21.60
CA ARG A 310 -19.16 13.22 22.81
C ARG A 310 -20.40 13.21 23.71
N GLU A 311 -20.16 13.13 25.01
CA GLU A 311 -21.19 13.34 26.01
C GLU A 311 -21.69 14.80 26.00
N GLY A 312 -22.88 15.03 26.57
CA GLY A 312 -23.49 16.35 26.73
C GLY A 312 -24.70 16.62 25.83
N LEU A 313 -24.73 16.10 24.60
CA LEU A 313 -25.91 16.14 23.72
C LEU A 313 -26.18 14.76 23.14
N ALA A 314 -27.44 14.29 23.21
CA ALA A 314 -27.81 13.03 22.60
C ALA A 314 -27.94 13.19 21.08
N LYS A 315 -28.04 12.04 20.38
CA LYS A 315 -28.06 12.01 18.90
C LYS A 315 -29.26 12.76 18.33
N ARG A 316 -30.40 12.75 19.03
CA ARG A 316 -31.61 13.50 18.66
C ARG A 316 -31.36 15.00 18.66
N GLU A 317 -30.78 15.56 19.72
CA GLU A 317 -30.47 17.00 19.80
C GLU A 317 -29.43 17.40 18.74
N ARG A 318 -28.43 16.54 18.51
CA ARG A 318 -27.43 16.77 17.45
C ARG A 318 -28.07 16.82 16.07
N SER A 319 -29.04 15.94 15.78
CA SER A 319 -29.80 15.99 14.53
C SER A 319 -30.56 17.30 14.37
N LEU A 320 -31.25 17.78 15.41
CA LEU A 320 -31.97 19.07 15.36
C LEU A 320 -31.03 20.25 15.04
N ILE A 321 -29.89 20.32 15.72
CA ILE A 321 -28.89 21.37 15.49
C ILE A 321 -28.32 21.25 14.08
N ASN A 322 -28.05 20.03 13.61
CA ASN A 322 -27.48 19.81 12.29
C ASN A 322 -28.45 20.19 11.16
N LEU A 323 -29.75 19.90 11.32
CA LEU A 323 -30.78 20.39 10.39
C LEU A 323 -30.77 21.92 10.30
N ALA A 324 -30.75 22.61 11.44
CA ALA A 324 -30.70 24.08 11.46
C ALA A 324 -29.45 24.62 10.74
N MET A 325 -28.26 24.08 11.04
CA MET A 325 -27.00 24.53 10.44
C MET A 325 -26.94 24.25 8.93
N ILE A 326 -27.35 23.07 8.49
CA ILE A 326 -27.29 22.69 7.07
C ILE A 326 -28.31 23.49 6.25
N SER A 327 -29.50 23.73 6.79
CA SER A 327 -30.49 24.62 6.19
C SER A 327 -29.98 26.06 6.09
N ALA A 328 -29.34 26.58 7.14
CA ALA A 328 -28.73 27.90 7.10
C ALA A 328 -27.62 28.03 6.04
N LEU A 329 -26.88 26.95 5.79
CA LEU A 329 -25.82 26.88 4.78
C LEU A 329 -26.31 26.62 3.34
N ASN A 330 -27.63 26.42 3.13
CA ASN A 330 -28.25 26.07 1.85
C ASN A 330 -27.56 24.88 1.16
N ARG A 331 -27.40 23.76 1.88
CA ARG A 331 -26.84 22.50 1.36
C ARG A 331 -27.94 21.45 1.20
N PRO A 332 -28.80 21.52 0.16
CA PRO A 332 -30.01 20.70 0.06
C PRO A 332 -29.73 19.19 -0.06
N HIS A 333 -28.64 18.79 -0.72
CA HIS A 333 -28.26 17.37 -0.80
C HIS A 333 -27.90 16.78 0.57
N GLU A 334 -27.15 17.52 1.39
CA GLU A 334 -26.83 17.12 2.76
C GLU A 334 -28.05 17.18 3.67
N LEU A 335 -28.92 18.19 3.48
CA LEU A 335 -30.15 18.32 4.25
C LEU A 335 -31.05 17.10 4.04
N ALA A 336 -31.18 16.64 2.79
CA ALA A 336 -31.98 15.46 2.48
C ALA A 336 -31.48 14.22 3.24
N LEU A 337 -30.16 14.02 3.31
CA LEU A 337 -29.56 12.91 4.07
C LEU A 337 -29.84 13.04 5.56
N HIS A 338 -29.65 14.24 6.11
CA HIS A 338 -29.80 14.49 7.54
C HIS A 338 -31.26 14.56 8.02
N VAL A 339 -32.24 14.81 7.15
CA VAL A 339 -33.66 14.64 7.47
C VAL A 339 -33.97 13.16 7.75
N ARG A 340 -33.49 12.24 6.91
CA ARG A 340 -33.62 10.79 7.17
C ARG A 340 -32.95 10.42 8.50
N GLY A 341 -31.75 10.92 8.72
CA GLY A 341 -31.03 10.66 9.97
C GLY A 341 -31.62 11.30 11.22
N ALA A 342 -32.34 12.42 11.09
CA ALA A 342 -33.09 13.01 12.18
C ALA A 342 -34.26 12.10 12.60
N VAL A 343 -35.02 11.60 11.63
CA VAL A 343 -36.12 10.65 11.89
C VAL A 343 -35.59 9.35 12.50
N ASN A 344 -34.49 8.79 11.99
CA ASN A 344 -33.85 7.59 12.57
C ASN A 344 -33.41 7.79 14.02
N ASN A 345 -33.04 9.02 14.40
CA ASN A 345 -32.69 9.38 15.78
C ASN A 345 -33.91 9.78 16.64
N GLY A 346 -35.13 9.62 16.13
CA GLY A 346 -36.38 9.88 16.86
C GLY A 346 -36.85 11.34 16.84
N VAL A 347 -36.35 12.17 15.92
CA VAL A 347 -36.90 13.52 15.71
C VAL A 347 -38.22 13.41 14.95
N THR A 348 -39.27 14.05 15.44
CA THR A 348 -40.60 13.99 14.81
C THR A 348 -40.73 14.96 13.63
N VAL A 349 -41.72 14.72 12.75
CA VAL A 349 -42.06 15.65 11.65
C VAL A 349 -42.37 17.05 12.18
N ALA A 350 -43.08 17.15 13.30
CA ALA A 350 -43.39 18.42 13.96
C ALA A 350 -42.12 19.14 14.44
N GLU A 351 -41.18 18.42 15.04
CA GLU A 351 -39.91 19.01 15.50
C GLU A 351 -39.04 19.50 14.34
N ILE A 352 -38.98 18.74 13.23
CA ILE A 352 -38.30 19.18 12.01
C ILE A 352 -38.96 20.46 11.50
N ARG A 353 -40.29 20.52 11.47
CA ARG A 353 -41.06 21.72 11.06
C ARG A 353 -40.67 22.94 11.90
N GLU A 354 -40.63 22.82 13.23
CA GLU A 354 -40.27 23.90 14.14
C GLU A 354 -38.84 24.42 13.91
N VAL A 355 -37.89 23.52 13.67
CA VAL A 355 -36.51 23.91 13.31
C VAL A 355 -36.48 24.71 12.00
N LEU A 356 -37.22 24.29 10.98
CA LEU A 356 -37.23 24.98 9.69
C LEU A 356 -37.97 26.34 9.75
N LEU A 357 -38.96 26.48 10.61
CA LEU A 357 -39.59 27.77 10.91
C LEU A 357 -38.59 28.73 11.58
N GLN A 358 -37.81 28.25 12.54
CA GLN A 358 -36.72 29.02 13.15
C GLN A 358 -35.71 29.52 12.11
N VAL A 359 -35.31 28.66 11.16
CA VAL A 359 -34.43 29.02 10.04
C VAL A 359 -35.01 30.18 9.22
N ALA A 360 -36.33 30.24 9.02
CA ALA A 360 -36.96 31.31 8.25
C ALA A 360 -36.71 32.69 8.85
N ILE A 361 -36.74 32.77 10.19
CA ILE A 361 -36.63 34.03 10.93
C ILE A 361 -35.17 34.46 11.06
N TYR A 362 -34.27 33.52 11.37
CA TYR A 362 -32.87 33.86 11.69
C TYR A 362 -31.91 33.77 10.50
N CYS A 363 -32.23 32.95 9.50
CA CYS A 363 -31.39 32.75 8.31
C CYS A 363 -32.05 33.22 7.01
N GLY A 364 -33.32 33.62 7.09
CA GLY A 364 -34.08 34.19 5.98
C GLY A 364 -35.05 33.21 5.33
N VAL A 365 -36.20 33.75 4.91
CA VAL A 365 -37.30 33.00 4.29
C VAL A 365 -36.85 32.14 3.09
N PRO A 366 -35.97 32.60 2.17
CA PRO A 366 -35.53 31.76 1.05
C PRO A 366 -34.82 30.46 1.49
N ALA A 367 -33.99 30.49 2.53
CA ALA A 367 -33.30 29.32 3.04
C ALA A 367 -34.30 28.31 3.63
N SER A 368 -35.29 28.81 4.37
CA SER A 368 -36.37 27.98 4.90
C SER A 368 -37.25 27.38 3.80
N ILE A 369 -37.61 28.13 2.76
CA ILE A 369 -38.43 27.61 1.64
C ILE A 369 -37.71 26.44 0.94
N ASP A 370 -36.41 26.54 0.68
CA ASP A 370 -35.64 25.44 0.10
C ASP A 370 -35.58 24.25 1.06
N ALA A 371 -35.34 24.52 2.34
CA ALA A 371 -35.29 23.48 3.36
C ALA A 371 -36.64 22.73 3.52
N PHE A 372 -37.77 23.43 3.53
CA PHE A 372 -39.11 22.85 3.58
C PHE A 372 -39.39 21.97 2.36
N ARG A 373 -39.01 22.44 1.17
CA ARG A 373 -39.17 21.67 -0.07
C ARG A 373 -38.33 20.38 -0.03
N THR A 374 -37.08 20.45 0.41
CA THR A 374 -36.21 19.28 0.55
C THR A 374 -36.72 18.31 1.62
N ALA A 375 -37.04 18.82 2.82
CA ALA A 375 -37.50 17.98 3.92
C ALA A 375 -38.84 17.32 3.59
N GLY A 376 -39.80 18.06 3.03
CA GLY A 376 -41.10 17.52 2.64
C GLY A 376 -40.99 16.40 1.60
N ALA A 377 -40.10 16.56 0.60
CA ALA A 377 -39.85 15.50 -0.37
C ALA A 377 -39.31 14.22 0.29
N VAL A 378 -38.31 14.36 1.16
CA VAL A 378 -37.70 13.21 1.86
C VAL A 378 -38.67 12.53 2.82
N LEU A 379 -39.41 13.29 3.63
CA LEU A 379 -40.36 12.72 4.59
C LEU A 379 -41.49 11.96 3.87
N LYS A 380 -41.94 12.49 2.72
CA LYS A 380 -42.91 11.80 1.86
C LYS A 380 -42.34 10.52 1.25
N GLU A 381 -41.09 10.52 0.79
CA GLU A 381 -40.39 9.32 0.33
C GLU A 381 -40.28 8.25 1.42
N MET A 382 -40.11 8.67 2.68
CA MET A 382 -40.09 7.78 3.85
C MET A 382 -41.48 7.27 4.25
N GLY A 383 -42.55 7.69 3.57
CA GLY A 383 -43.91 7.25 3.87
C GLY A 383 -44.53 7.89 5.12
N LEU A 384 -44.00 9.03 5.57
CA LEU A 384 -44.53 9.75 6.73
C LEU A 384 -45.69 10.66 6.32
N ASP A 385 -46.73 10.69 7.17
CA ASP A 385 -47.88 11.57 7.00
C ASP A 385 -47.51 12.99 7.44
N LEU A 386 -47.55 13.93 6.49
CA LEU A 386 -47.26 15.35 6.73
C LEU A 386 -48.49 16.15 7.15
N ASP A 387 -49.68 15.59 6.96
CA ASP A 387 -50.97 16.21 7.29
C ASP A 387 -51.52 15.71 8.63
N ALA A 388 -50.84 14.77 9.29
CA ALA A 388 -51.20 14.28 10.60
C ALA A 388 -51.19 15.42 11.63
N PRO A 389 -52.24 15.55 12.47
CA PRO A 389 -52.29 16.56 13.51
C PRO A 389 -51.19 16.30 14.54
N ASP A 390 -50.51 17.37 14.97
CA ASP A 390 -49.49 17.29 16.01
C ASP A 390 -50.14 16.79 17.32
N LEU A 391 -49.77 15.60 17.78
CA LEU A 391 -50.26 15.07 19.06
C LEU A 391 -49.55 15.85 20.19
N ALA A 392 -50.36 16.56 20.98
CA ALA A 392 -49.92 17.43 22.08
C ALA A 392 -49.30 16.68 23.26
#